data_AF-A0ABD4QZ03-F1
#
_entry.id   AF-A0ABD4QZ03-F1
#
_cell.length_a   1.000
_cell.length_b   1.000
_cell.length_c   1.000
_cell.angle_alpha   90.00
_cell.angle_beta   90.00
_cell.angle_gamma   90.00
#
_symmetry.space_group_name_H-M   'P 1'
#
loop_
_entity.id
_entity.type
_entity.pdbx_description
1 polymer ?
#
loop_
_entity_poly.entity_id
_entity_poly.type
_entity_poly.pdbx_seq_one_letter_code
_entity_poly.pdbx_strand_id
1 'polypeptide(L)'
;MQAMISSEFLIEPAFSGKDFLQKSVRDIIKINKMVSNDYDVDIIVQDELISKLSDAGLYPSEKVFNENIIKHGLDDEISSKDIVTMIHNIVQRSNDLSSYTEVFEIEFENVNIIPNKSEITYKCCVDDLIYDFMMVILINEIYKFNLKIIFSLSNKIKDVNLQTEKVIIYADEQSEIKGVDTNFSLSSVDEFLLDFGSINIWAKTNNEYTLSLAIYTRVLELRRQSGITYDDDFNLDSFVIGDGFINSLYANQCGPNERFGSACFDAISRLISGSPKEALSVFRVSSEKNAAQRTRGLDLAFRTHVTKGSEGIRLMVWALPTGEYELANVGNKFELNIQD
;
A
#
# COMPACT_ATOMS: atom_id res chain seq x y z
N MET A 1 -7.58 -11.11 -1.71
CA MET A 1 -6.70 -10.79 -2.86
C MET A 1 -5.29 -11.09 -2.43
N GLN A 2 -4.44 -11.60 -3.30
CA GLN A 2 -3.12 -12.09 -2.89
C GLN A 2 -2.03 -11.32 -3.64
N ALA A 3 -0.94 -11.02 -2.95
CA ALA A 3 0.22 -10.35 -3.53
C ALA A 3 1.47 -11.15 -3.22
N MET A 4 2.24 -11.47 -4.24
CA MET A 4 3.57 -12.03 -4.10
C MET A 4 4.59 -10.90 -4.04
N ILE A 5 5.48 -10.97 -3.08
CA ILE A 5 6.60 -10.05 -2.92
C ILE A 5 7.88 -10.76 -3.32
N SER A 6 8.60 -10.16 -4.27
CA SER A 6 9.90 -10.66 -4.70
C SER A 6 11.00 -10.31 -3.72
N SER A 7 12.08 -11.10 -3.72
CA SER A 7 13.32 -10.78 -3.02
C SER A 7 13.87 -9.40 -3.40
N GLU A 8 13.80 -9.04 -4.69
CA GLU A 8 14.19 -7.73 -5.22
C GLU A 8 13.48 -6.57 -4.56
N PHE A 9 12.16 -6.66 -4.35
CA PHE A 9 11.39 -5.61 -3.70
C PHE A 9 11.91 -5.35 -2.28
N LEU A 10 12.22 -6.41 -1.53
CA LEU A 10 12.67 -6.28 -0.13
C LEU A 10 14.09 -5.72 -0.01
N ILE A 11 14.97 -5.98 -1.00
CA ILE A 11 16.34 -5.46 -1.02
C ILE A 11 16.48 -4.14 -1.77
N GLU A 12 15.43 -3.65 -2.42
CA GLU A 12 15.46 -2.41 -3.19
C GLU A 12 16.15 -1.23 -2.45
N PRO A 13 15.91 -0.98 -1.15
CA PRO A 13 16.58 0.10 -0.42
C PRO A 13 18.13 0.02 -0.42
N ALA A 14 18.71 -1.17 -0.62
CA ALA A 14 20.16 -1.35 -0.69
C ALA A 14 20.77 -0.75 -1.97
N PHE A 15 19.97 -0.59 -3.03
CA PHE A 15 20.47 -0.24 -4.36
C PHE A 15 19.73 0.91 -5.04
N SER A 16 18.61 1.36 -4.49
CA SER A 16 17.87 2.51 -5.01
C SER A 16 18.73 3.78 -5.02
N GLY A 17 18.57 4.60 -6.05
CA GLY A 17 19.00 6.00 -6.01
C GLY A 17 18.18 6.81 -5.01
N LYS A 18 18.66 8.01 -4.67
CA LYS A 18 18.05 8.90 -3.66
C LYS A 18 16.53 9.05 -3.82
N ASP A 19 16.06 9.32 -5.03
CA ASP A 19 14.65 9.58 -5.32
C ASP A 19 13.74 8.38 -5.06
N PHE A 20 14.26 7.15 -5.18
CA PHE A 20 13.50 5.92 -5.00
C PHE A 20 13.67 5.31 -3.60
N LEU A 21 14.74 5.64 -2.89
CA LEU A 21 15.06 5.06 -1.58
C LEU A 21 13.98 5.35 -0.53
N GLN A 22 13.51 6.60 -0.43
CA GLN A 22 12.43 6.92 0.50
C GLN A 22 11.13 6.19 0.13
N LYS A 23 10.84 6.07 -1.17
CA LYS A 23 9.65 5.40 -1.67
C LYS A 23 9.66 3.90 -1.38
N SER A 24 10.79 3.22 -1.64
CA SER A 24 10.93 1.78 -1.36
C SER A 24 10.79 1.49 0.13
N VAL A 25 11.35 2.34 1.00
CA VAL A 25 11.15 2.22 2.45
C VAL A 25 9.68 2.42 2.84
N ARG A 26 8.99 3.42 2.27
CA ARG A 26 7.54 3.62 2.50
C ARG A 26 6.71 2.42 2.04
N ASP A 27 7.07 1.80 0.93
CA ASP A 27 6.39 0.63 0.41
C ASP A 27 6.62 -0.61 1.31
N ILE A 28 7.83 -0.80 1.84
CA ILE A 28 8.10 -1.81 2.88
C ILE A 28 7.27 -1.54 4.14
N ILE A 29 7.15 -0.28 4.58
CA ILE A 29 6.30 0.09 5.72
C ILE A 29 4.84 -0.29 5.46
N LYS A 30 4.31 0.00 4.26
CA LYS A 30 2.94 -0.36 3.88
C LYS A 30 2.73 -1.87 3.96
N ILE A 31 3.59 -2.66 3.33
CA ILE A 31 3.51 -4.12 3.37
C ILE A 31 3.60 -4.65 4.80
N ASN A 32 4.59 -4.18 5.57
CA ASN A 32 4.78 -4.59 6.97
C ASN A 32 3.54 -4.32 7.82
N LYS A 33 2.89 -3.18 7.61
CA LYS A 33 1.64 -2.87 8.30
C LYS A 33 0.46 -3.75 7.81
N MET A 34 0.39 -4.10 6.53
CA MET A 34 -0.63 -5.03 6.01
C MET A 34 -0.53 -6.42 6.67
N VAL A 35 0.66 -7.01 6.71
CA VAL A 35 0.88 -8.33 7.35
C VAL A 35 0.73 -8.28 8.87
N SER A 36 0.93 -7.11 9.49
CA SER A 36 0.86 -6.96 10.94
C SER A 36 -0.56 -6.85 11.49
N ASN A 37 -1.51 -6.41 10.66
CA ASN A 37 -2.87 -6.06 11.07
C ASN A 37 -3.92 -7.11 10.64
N ASP A 38 -3.50 -8.35 10.35
CA ASP A 38 -4.34 -9.45 9.84
C ASP A 38 -5.27 -8.95 8.72
N TYR A 39 -4.69 -8.17 7.81
CA TYR A 39 -5.41 -7.61 6.71
C TYR A 39 -5.80 -8.73 5.75
N ASP A 40 -6.97 -8.65 5.14
CA ASP A 40 -7.53 -9.69 4.25
C ASP A 40 -6.85 -9.71 2.86
N VAL A 41 -5.61 -9.23 2.81
CA VAL A 41 -4.65 -9.37 1.73
C VAL A 41 -3.62 -10.38 2.19
N ASP A 42 -3.56 -11.47 1.45
CA ASP A 42 -2.58 -12.52 1.67
C ASP A 42 -1.27 -12.08 1.01
N ILE A 43 -0.28 -11.78 1.83
CA ILE A 43 1.06 -11.45 1.35
C ILE A 43 1.89 -12.72 1.34
N ILE A 44 2.29 -13.11 0.14
CA ILE A 44 3.08 -14.30 -0.14
C ILE A 44 4.51 -13.85 -0.42
N VAL A 45 5.49 -14.55 0.13
CA VAL A 45 6.90 -14.30 -0.17
C VAL A 45 7.45 -15.39 -1.09
N GLN A 46 8.44 -15.02 -1.88
CA GLN A 46 9.20 -15.96 -2.69
C GLN A 46 9.81 -17.08 -1.84
N ASP A 47 9.78 -18.32 -2.36
CA ASP A 47 10.40 -19.47 -1.70
C ASP A 47 11.91 -19.25 -1.50
N GLU A 48 12.41 -19.78 -0.38
CA GLU A 48 13.84 -19.72 0.00
C GLU A 48 14.42 -18.30 0.03
N LEU A 49 13.58 -17.28 0.20
CA LEU A 49 13.97 -15.87 0.17
C LEU A 49 15.24 -15.59 0.99
N ILE A 50 15.32 -16.06 2.23
CA ILE A 50 16.49 -15.83 3.10
C ILE A 50 17.76 -16.48 2.53
N SER A 51 17.65 -17.70 1.99
CA SER A 51 18.77 -18.40 1.36
C SER A 51 19.24 -17.64 0.12
N LYS A 52 18.33 -17.23 -0.77
CA LYS A 52 18.64 -16.44 -1.97
C LYS A 52 19.35 -15.13 -1.63
N LEU A 53 18.85 -14.41 -0.62
CA LEU A 53 19.48 -13.18 -0.14
C LEU A 53 20.86 -13.44 0.49
N SER A 54 21.03 -14.54 1.22
CA SER A 54 22.31 -14.94 1.79
C SER A 54 23.33 -15.30 0.71
N ASP A 55 22.94 -16.06 -0.31
CA ASP A 55 23.82 -16.48 -1.40
C ASP A 55 24.28 -15.29 -2.27
N ALA A 56 23.42 -14.27 -2.39
CA ALA A 56 23.76 -13.00 -3.02
C ALA A 56 24.64 -12.08 -2.13
N GLY A 57 24.95 -12.48 -0.89
CA GLY A 57 25.70 -11.66 0.09
C GLY A 57 24.92 -10.47 0.61
N LEU A 58 23.59 -10.51 0.51
CA LEU A 58 22.66 -9.44 0.88
C LEU A 58 21.97 -9.71 2.21
N TYR A 59 22.24 -10.85 2.85
CA TYR A 59 21.78 -11.17 4.18
C TYR A 59 22.96 -11.45 5.13
N PRO A 60 23.00 -10.86 6.35
CA PRO A 60 22.07 -9.87 6.89
C PRO A 60 22.18 -8.51 6.17
N SER A 61 21.04 -7.92 5.82
CA SER A 61 20.95 -6.76 4.92
C SER A 61 21.24 -5.40 5.57
N GLU A 62 21.34 -5.32 6.90
CA GLU A 62 21.47 -4.06 7.66
C GLU A 62 22.63 -3.21 7.16
N LYS A 63 23.80 -3.83 6.96
CA LYS A 63 25.01 -3.14 6.52
C LYS A 63 24.82 -2.52 5.14
N VAL A 64 24.26 -3.28 4.20
CA VAL A 64 24.08 -2.83 2.81
C VAL A 64 23.05 -1.70 2.74
N PHE A 65 21.98 -1.78 3.52
CA PHE A 65 21.03 -0.68 3.65
C PHE A 65 21.69 0.57 4.25
N ASN A 66 22.43 0.41 5.34
CA ASN A 66 23.08 1.53 6.01
C ASN A 66 24.09 2.26 5.09
N GLU A 67 24.87 1.50 4.32
CA GLU A 67 25.80 2.07 3.33
C GLU A 67 25.08 2.93 2.29
N ASN A 68 23.95 2.47 1.76
CA ASN A 68 23.19 3.23 0.76
C ASN A 68 22.45 4.44 1.35
N ILE A 69 21.91 4.31 2.57
CA ILE A 69 21.27 5.41 3.31
C ILE A 69 22.26 6.55 3.59
N ILE A 70 23.43 6.23 4.14
CA ILE A 70 24.49 7.22 4.43
C ILE A 70 24.98 7.88 3.14
N LYS A 71 25.18 7.08 2.08
CA LYS A 71 25.59 7.60 0.76
C LYS A 71 24.63 8.66 0.22
N HIS A 72 23.35 8.57 0.55
CA HIS A 72 22.32 9.51 0.12
C HIS A 72 21.95 10.58 1.16
N GLY A 73 22.55 10.54 2.35
CA GLY A 73 22.36 11.50 3.44
C GLY A 73 20.94 11.46 4.02
N LEU A 74 20.40 10.25 4.21
CA LEU A 74 19.06 10.01 4.76
C LEU A 74 19.09 9.32 6.13
N ASP A 75 20.25 9.30 6.79
CA ASP A 75 20.49 8.63 8.07
C ASP A 75 19.78 9.29 9.27
N ASP A 76 19.36 10.55 9.13
CA ASP A 76 18.49 11.24 10.09
C ASP A 76 17.00 10.87 9.95
N GLU A 77 16.60 10.30 8.81
CA GLU A 77 15.20 10.01 8.46
C GLU A 77 14.90 8.50 8.41
N ILE A 78 15.89 7.68 8.04
CA ILE A 78 15.72 6.26 7.75
C ILE A 78 16.71 5.43 8.58
N SER A 79 16.16 4.50 9.36
CA SER A 79 16.92 3.52 10.14
C SER A 79 17.03 2.20 9.36
N SER A 80 18.27 1.79 9.03
CA SER A 80 18.53 0.48 8.40
C SER A 80 18.03 -0.68 9.28
N LYS A 81 18.14 -0.53 10.59
CA LYS A 81 17.67 -1.52 11.57
C LYS A 81 16.14 -1.67 11.55
N ASP A 82 15.43 -0.57 11.35
CA ASP A 82 13.96 -0.61 11.26
C ASP A 82 13.55 -1.30 9.95
N ILE A 83 14.24 -1.04 8.83
CA ILE A 83 14.01 -1.75 7.57
C ILE A 83 14.19 -3.26 7.76
N VAL A 84 15.31 -3.70 8.36
CA VAL A 84 15.57 -5.13 8.62
C VAL A 84 14.50 -5.74 9.51
N THR A 85 14.09 -5.03 10.56
CA THR A 85 13.03 -5.49 11.47
C THR A 85 11.70 -5.68 10.73
N MET A 86 11.35 -4.73 9.85
CA MET A 86 10.13 -4.82 9.03
C MET A 86 10.20 -5.98 8.03
N ILE A 87 11.32 -6.16 7.33
CA ILE A 87 11.51 -7.29 6.40
C ILE A 87 11.39 -8.61 7.16
N HIS A 88 12.04 -8.73 8.32
CA HIS A 88 11.95 -9.93 9.15
C HIS A 88 10.51 -10.24 9.54
N ASN A 89 9.73 -9.23 9.95
CA ASN A 89 8.33 -9.40 10.29
C ASN A 89 7.46 -9.77 9.09
N ILE A 90 7.75 -9.24 7.90
CA ILE A 90 7.10 -9.64 6.64
C ILE A 90 7.35 -11.13 6.39
N VAL A 91 8.60 -11.56 6.36
CA VAL A 91 8.95 -12.96 6.10
C VAL A 91 8.37 -13.91 7.14
N GLN A 92 8.34 -13.53 8.42
CA GLN A 92 7.81 -14.39 9.48
C GLN A 92 6.29 -14.54 9.47
N ARG A 93 5.55 -13.56 8.94
CA ARG A 93 4.08 -13.54 8.95
C ARG A 93 3.47 -13.92 7.60
N SER A 94 4.25 -13.87 6.54
CA SER A 94 3.84 -14.26 5.20
C SER A 94 3.96 -15.78 5.01
N ASN A 95 3.13 -16.30 4.11
CA ASN A 95 3.27 -17.66 3.63
C ASN A 95 4.26 -17.69 2.46
N ASP A 96 4.96 -18.81 2.34
CA ASP A 96 5.81 -19.08 1.18
C ASP A 96 4.94 -19.45 -0.04
N LEU A 97 5.42 -19.17 -1.24
CA LEU A 97 4.69 -19.44 -2.48
C LEU A 97 4.37 -20.93 -2.66
N SER A 98 5.30 -21.80 -2.30
CA SER A 98 5.13 -23.26 -2.25
C SER A 98 4.02 -23.73 -1.31
N SER A 99 3.54 -22.89 -0.38
CA SER A 99 2.39 -23.23 0.47
C SER A 99 1.06 -23.28 -0.29
N TYR A 100 1.01 -22.75 -1.52
CA TYR A 100 -0.20 -22.65 -2.34
C TYR A 100 -0.23 -23.63 -3.51
N THR A 101 0.82 -24.42 -3.68
CA THR A 101 0.92 -25.36 -4.80
C THR A 101 1.64 -26.63 -4.39
N GLU A 102 1.18 -27.76 -4.93
CA GLU A 102 1.84 -29.07 -4.78
C GLU A 102 2.96 -29.26 -5.81
N VAL A 103 3.34 -28.18 -6.51
CA VAL A 103 4.31 -28.20 -7.59
C VAL A 103 5.70 -28.01 -7.00
N PHE A 104 6.55 -28.99 -7.25
CA PHE A 104 7.91 -29.05 -6.74
C PHE A 104 8.88 -28.34 -7.69
N GLU A 105 8.67 -28.49 -8.99
CA GLU A 105 9.57 -27.97 -10.02
C GLU A 105 8.83 -27.67 -11.32
N ILE A 106 9.33 -26.70 -12.08
CA ILE A 106 8.81 -26.34 -13.40
C ILE A 106 9.97 -26.16 -14.37
N GLU A 107 9.91 -26.86 -15.50
CA GLU A 107 10.85 -26.71 -16.61
C GLU A 107 10.17 -26.10 -17.84
N PHE A 108 10.94 -25.35 -18.60
CA PHE A 108 10.46 -24.62 -19.78
C PHE A 108 11.26 -25.00 -21.00
N GLU A 109 10.56 -25.20 -22.11
CA GLU A 109 11.18 -25.31 -23.42
C GLU A 109 11.03 -23.97 -24.17
N ASN A 110 12.17 -23.45 -24.66
CA ASN A 110 12.28 -22.27 -25.53
C ASN A 110 11.63 -21.01 -24.95
N VAL A 111 12.19 -20.50 -23.86
CA VAL A 111 11.74 -19.27 -23.19
C VAL A 111 12.21 -18.02 -23.93
N ASN A 112 11.26 -17.14 -24.25
CA ASN A 112 11.51 -15.79 -24.73
C ASN A 112 10.83 -14.76 -23.81
N ILE A 113 11.54 -13.68 -23.47
CA ILE A 113 11.10 -12.67 -22.50
C ILE A 113 11.30 -11.28 -23.08
N ILE A 114 10.25 -10.46 -23.01
CA ILE A 114 10.24 -9.09 -23.53
C ILE A 114 9.76 -8.14 -22.43
N PRO A 115 10.56 -7.15 -22.00
CA PRO A 115 11.90 -6.81 -22.50
C PRO A 115 12.97 -7.86 -22.13
N ASN A 116 14.07 -7.90 -22.87
CA ASN A 116 15.11 -8.91 -22.71
C ASN A 116 15.83 -8.76 -21.35
N LYS A 117 16.36 -9.86 -20.80
CA LYS A 117 17.07 -9.95 -19.51
C LYS A 117 18.10 -8.84 -19.30
N SER A 118 18.80 -8.43 -20.35
CA SER A 118 19.82 -7.38 -20.31
C SER A 118 19.29 -5.98 -19.96
N GLU A 119 17.98 -5.77 -20.08
CA GLU A 119 17.31 -4.50 -19.82
C GLU A 119 16.76 -4.40 -18.39
N ILE A 120 16.81 -5.49 -17.62
CA ILE A 120 16.42 -5.51 -16.20
C ILE A 120 17.62 -5.04 -15.35
N THR A 121 17.37 -4.09 -14.44
CA THR A 121 18.41 -3.34 -13.72
C THR A 121 19.21 -4.22 -12.76
N TYR A 122 18.57 -5.21 -12.13
CA TYR A 122 19.19 -6.10 -11.14
C TYR A 122 19.50 -7.47 -11.73
N LYS A 123 20.66 -7.58 -12.40
CA LYS A 123 21.10 -8.81 -13.06
C LYS A 123 21.15 -10.05 -12.16
N CYS A 124 21.34 -9.90 -10.86
CA CYS A 124 21.41 -11.02 -9.92
C CYS A 124 20.05 -11.70 -9.68
N CYS A 125 18.94 -11.05 -10.04
CA CYS A 125 17.61 -11.50 -9.67
C CYS A 125 16.69 -11.71 -10.89
N VAL A 126 17.19 -11.49 -12.12
CA VAL A 126 16.39 -11.69 -13.33
C VAL A 126 15.88 -13.13 -13.44
N ASP A 127 16.73 -14.11 -13.17
CA ASP A 127 16.32 -15.52 -13.24
C ASP A 127 15.30 -15.86 -12.14
N ASP A 128 15.44 -15.26 -10.96
CA ASP A 128 14.49 -15.38 -9.86
C ASP A 128 13.15 -14.71 -10.18
N LEU A 129 13.15 -13.54 -10.80
CA LEU A 129 11.96 -12.83 -11.24
C LEU A 129 11.20 -13.64 -12.29
N ILE A 130 11.93 -14.26 -13.23
CA ILE A 130 11.34 -15.13 -14.24
C ILE A 130 10.68 -16.34 -13.59
N TYR A 131 11.37 -16.96 -12.62
CA TYR A 131 10.81 -18.04 -11.83
C TYR A 131 9.54 -17.60 -11.08
N ASP A 132 9.55 -16.43 -10.46
CA ASP A 132 8.40 -15.87 -9.75
C ASP A 132 7.22 -15.64 -10.69
N PHE A 133 7.46 -15.07 -11.88
CA PHE A 133 6.43 -14.95 -12.92
C PHE A 133 5.83 -16.30 -13.28
N MET A 134 6.69 -17.29 -13.49
CA MET A 134 6.29 -18.64 -13.91
C MET A 134 5.43 -19.32 -12.85
N MET A 135 5.81 -19.21 -11.57
CA MET A 135 5.00 -19.74 -10.47
C MET A 135 3.66 -19.02 -10.36
N VAL A 136 3.64 -17.69 -10.50
CA VAL A 136 2.38 -16.91 -10.48
C VAL A 136 1.46 -17.28 -11.64
N ILE A 137 2.00 -17.53 -12.84
CA ILE A 137 1.21 -18.04 -13.99
C ILE A 137 0.54 -19.33 -13.62
N LEU A 138 1.34 -20.28 -13.12
CA LEU A 138 0.86 -21.60 -12.80
C LEU A 138 -0.26 -21.54 -11.76
N ILE A 139 -0.03 -20.78 -10.69
CA ILE A 139 -0.98 -20.56 -9.60
C ILE A 139 -2.26 -19.90 -10.12
N ASN A 140 -2.17 -18.89 -10.98
CA ASN A 140 -3.33 -18.23 -11.53
C ASN A 140 -4.08 -19.09 -12.57
N GLU A 141 -3.38 -19.79 -13.44
CA GLU A 141 -3.99 -20.57 -14.53
C GLU A 141 -4.52 -21.93 -14.07
N ILE A 142 -3.73 -22.68 -13.30
CA ILE A 142 -4.10 -24.03 -12.86
C ILE A 142 -5.07 -23.95 -11.69
N TYR A 143 -4.72 -23.17 -10.67
CA TYR A 143 -5.46 -23.15 -9.41
C TYR A 143 -6.49 -22.02 -9.35
N LYS A 144 -6.62 -21.21 -10.41
CA LYS A 144 -7.61 -20.13 -10.53
C LYS A 144 -7.49 -19.08 -9.42
N PHE A 145 -6.27 -18.85 -8.93
CA PHE A 145 -5.97 -17.72 -8.07
C PHE A 145 -5.87 -16.41 -8.88
N ASN A 146 -5.80 -15.29 -8.16
CA ASN A 146 -5.57 -13.95 -8.71
C ASN A 146 -4.42 -13.30 -7.94
N LEU A 147 -3.25 -13.92 -8.05
CA LEU A 147 -2.00 -13.47 -7.46
C LEU A 147 -1.38 -12.38 -8.33
N LYS A 148 -1.03 -11.26 -7.70
CA LYS A 148 -0.30 -10.15 -8.31
C LYS A 148 1.13 -10.13 -7.80
N ILE A 149 2.08 -9.74 -8.64
CA ILE A 149 3.48 -9.57 -8.21
C ILE A 149 3.71 -8.10 -7.90
N ILE A 150 4.06 -7.84 -6.64
CA ILE A 150 4.56 -6.56 -6.19
C ILE A 150 6.06 -6.55 -6.44
N PHE A 151 6.53 -5.53 -7.13
CA PHE A 151 7.90 -5.46 -7.61
C PHE A 151 8.52 -4.07 -7.45
N SER A 152 9.85 -4.04 -7.42
CA SER A 152 10.64 -2.83 -7.20
C SER A 152 10.37 -1.77 -8.28
N LEU A 153 10.16 -0.54 -7.81
CA LEU A 153 9.81 0.63 -8.63
C LEU A 153 10.98 1.28 -9.37
N SER A 154 12.21 1.00 -8.94
CA SER A 154 13.40 1.44 -9.65
C SER A 154 13.55 0.83 -11.05
N ASN A 155 12.82 -0.26 -11.33
CA ASN A 155 12.75 -0.85 -12.65
C ASN A 155 11.75 -0.09 -13.54
N LYS A 156 12.24 0.38 -14.70
CA LYS A 156 11.38 1.00 -15.74
C LYS A 156 10.43 0.02 -16.43
N ILE A 157 10.53 -1.26 -16.09
CA ILE A 157 9.80 -2.34 -16.72
C ILE A 157 8.48 -2.49 -15.98
N LYS A 158 7.39 -2.14 -16.66
CA LYS A 158 6.03 -2.30 -16.14
C LYS A 158 5.36 -3.58 -16.64
N ASP A 159 5.65 -3.96 -17.87
CA ASP A 159 5.06 -5.11 -18.50
C ASP A 159 6.15 -6.06 -18.98
N VAL A 160 5.98 -7.34 -18.69
CA VAL A 160 6.85 -8.43 -19.13
C VAL A 160 6.00 -9.42 -19.91
N ASN A 161 6.32 -9.65 -21.18
CA ASN A 161 5.77 -10.73 -21.97
C ASN A 161 6.66 -11.97 -21.81
N LEU A 162 6.06 -13.08 -21.38
CA LEU A 162 6.68 -14.40 -21.35
C LEU A 162 6.08 -15.24 -22.47
N GLN A 163 6.96 -15.79 -23.31
CA GLN A 163 6.64 -16.71 -24.38
C GLN A 163 7.39 -18.02 -24.19
N THR A 164 6.68 -19.14 -24.25
CA THR A 164 7.22 -20.49 -24.08
C THR A 164 6.57 -21.42 -25.08
N GLU A 165 7.27 -22.47 -25.53
CA GLU A 165 6.67 -23.48 -26.41
C GLU A 165 5.97 -24.58 -25.63
N LYS A 166 6.50 -24.89 -24.45
CA LYS A 166 6.02 -25.96 -23.57
C LYS A 166 6.45 -25.68 -22.13
N VAL A 167 5.62 -26.10 -21.19
CA VAL A 167 5.94 -26.08 -19.75
C VAL A 167 5.71 -27.48 -19.19
N ILE A 168 6.72 -28.00 -18.51
CA ILE A 168 6.71 -29.29 -17.82
C ILE A 168 6.60 -29.01 -16.32
N ILE A 169 5.60 -29.60 -15.68
CA ILE A 169 5.29 -29.37 -14.27
C ILE A 169 5.55 -30.68 -13.54
N TYR A 170 6.44 -30.62 -12.56
CA TYR A 170 6.77 -31.73 -11.67
C TYR A 170 5.99 -31.54 -10.36
N ALA A 171 4.90 -32.29 -10.22
CA ALA A 171 4.12 -32.44 -8.99
C ALA A 171 4.08 -33.93 -8.62
N ASP A 172 3.05 -34.38 -7.87
CA ASP A 172 2.82 -35.81 -7.61
C ASP A 172 2.79 -36.65 -8.90
N GLU A 173 2.25 -36.07 -9.98
CA GLU A 173 2.37 -36.60 -11.33
C GLU A 173 2.97 -35.53 -12.25
N GLN A 174 3.89 -35.94 -13.13
CA GLN A 174 4.42 -35.06 -14.16
C GLN A 174 3.31 -34.73 -15.16
N SER A 175 3.09 -33.44 -15.40
CA SER A 175 2.14 -32.97 -16.39
C SER A 175 2.79 -31.99 -17.35
N GLU A 176 2.21 -31.89 -18.54
CA GLU A 176 2.69 -30.99 -19.59
C GLU A 176 1.55 -30.07 -20.01
N ILE A 177 1.82 -28.77 -20.03
CA ILE A 177 0.90 -27.79 -20.58
C ILE A 177 1.49 -27.18 -21.85
N LYS A 178 0.58 -26.82 -22.77
CA LYS A 178 0.94 -26.10 -23.98
C LYS A 178 1.64 -24.79 -23.61
N GLY A 179 2.60 -24.39 -24.44
CA GLY A 179 3.31 -23.12 -24.33
C GLY A 179 2.41 -21.92 -24.02
N VAL A 180 2.95 -21.03 -23.20
CA VAL A 180 2.27 -19.86 -22.68
C VAL A 180 2.79 -18.62 -23.42
N ASP A 181 1.88 -17.76 -23.87
CA ASP A 181 2.18 -16.40 -24.31
C ASP A 181 1.34 -15.47 -23.45
N THR A 182 1.96 -14.84 -22.44
CA THR A 182 1.24 -14.00 -21.48
C THR A 182 2.04 -12.78 -21.08
N ASN A 183 1.31 -11.68 -20.89
CA ASN A 183 1.83 -10.44 -20.34
C ASN A 183 1.55 -10.37 -18.84
N PHE A 184 2.59 -10.03 -18.07
CA PHE A 184 2.49 -9.71 -16.65
C PHE A 184 2.73 -8.24 -16.48
N SER A 185 1.80 -7.59 -15.80
CA SER A 185 2.03 -6.24 -15.31
C SER A 185 2.60 -6.33 -13.90
N LEU A 186 3.84 -5.86 -13.77
CA LEU A 186 4.48 -5.60 -12.50
C LEU A 186 3.75 -4.45 -11.82
N SER A 187 3.34 -4.69 -10.58
CA SER A 187 2.57 -3.71 -9.82
C SER A 187 3.45 -3.11 -8.73
N SER A 188 3.41 -1.79 -8.61
CA SER A 188 3.80 -1.13 -7.37
C SER A 188 2.80 -1.45 -6.25
N VAL A 189 3.17 -1.18 -4.99
CA VAL A 189 2.24 -1.31 -3.86
C VAL A 189 1.00 -0.43 -4.07
N ASP A 190 1.17 0.76 -4.63
CA ASP A 190 0.08 1.69 -4.91
C ASP A 190 -0.85 1.19 -6.02
N GLU A 191 -0.30 0.63 -7.11
CA GLU A 191 -1.09 0.00 -8.17
C GLU A 191 -1.85 -1.23 -7.63
N PHE A 192 -1.21 -2.04 -6.79
CA PHE A 192 -1.87 -3.16 -6.11
C PHE A 192 -3.06 -2.70 -5.24
N LEU A 193 -2.88 -1.61 -4.47
CA LEU A 193 -3.94 -1.03 -3.66
C LEU A 193 -5.08 -0.46 -4.50
N LEU A 194 -4.76 0.20 -5.61
CA LEU A 194 -5.75 0.72 -6.56
C LEU A 194 -6.55 -0.40 -7.23
N ASP A 195 -5.90 -1.50 -7.59
CA ASP A 195 -6.56 -2.69 -8.12
C ASP A 195 -7.47 -3.35 -7.07
N PHE A 196 -7.04 -3.36 -5.79
CA PHE A 196 -7.88 -3.87 -4.71
C PHE A 196 -9.10 -2.99 -4.48
N GLY A 197 -8.93 -1.68 -4.61
CA GLY A 197 -9.99 -0.68 -4.51
C GLY A 197 -10.27 -0.24 -3.08
N SER A 198 -10.36 1.07 -2.89
CA SER A 198 -10.57 1.73 -1.60
C SER A 198 -11.86 1.30 -0.90
N ILE A 199 -12.91 0.94 -1.64
CA ILE A 199 -14.18 0.47 -1.08
C ILE A 199 -14.03 -0.88 -0.40
N ASN A 200 -13.23 -1.78 -0.97
CA ASN A 200 -12.95 -3.08 -0.37
C ASN A 200 -12.11 -2.92 0.90
N ILE A 201 -11.20 -1.93 0.91
CA ILE A 201 -10.41 -1.59 2.10
C ILE A 201 -11.27 -0.98 3.20
N TRP A 202 -12.10 0.00 2.82
CA TRP A 202 -13.05 0.66 3.70
C TRP A 202 -13.98 -0.33 4.37
N ALA A 203 -14.56 -1.27 3.61
CA ALA A 203 -15.49 -2.29 4.12
C ALA A 203 -14.95 -3.12 5.29
N LYS A 204 -13.62 -3.21 5.44
CA LYS A 204 -12.92 -4.01 6.45
C LYS A 204 -12.22 -3.18 7.51
N THR A 205 -12.37 -1.86 7.46
CA THR A 205 -11.75 -0.95 8.42
C THR A 205 -12.28 -1.24 9.82
N ASN A 206 -11.37 -1.41 10.78
CA ASN A 206 -11.67 -1.62 12.20
C ASN A 206 -10.63 -0.98 13.14
N ASN A 207 -9.57 -0.40 12.58
CA ASN A 207 -8.47 0.22 13.31
C ASN A 207 -7.93 1.41 12.51
N GLU A 208 -7.03 2.16 13.13
CA GLU A 208 -6.43 3.37 12.55
C GLU A 208 -5.71 3.12 11.23
N TYR A 209 -4.93 2.04 11.17
CA TYR A 209 -4.13 1.74 9.99
C TYR A 209 -5.01 1.41 8.79
N THR A 210 -5.99 0.52 8.96
CA THR A 210 -6.91 0.12 7.88
C THR A 210 -7.78 1.29 7.41
N LEU A 211 -8.17 2.18 8.32
CA LEU A 211 -8.85 3.43 8.00
C LEU A 211 -7.97 4.35 7.14
N SER A 212 -6.73 4.56 7.58
CA SER A 212 -5.76 5.40 6.88
C SER A 212 -5.45 4.82 5.49
N LEU A 213 -5.29 3.50 5.39
CA LEU A 213 -5.08 2.82 4.13
C LEU A 213 -6.28 2.99 3.18
N ALA A 214 -7.51 2.92 3.69
CA ALA A 214 -8.72 3.14 2.88
C ALA A 214 -8.75 4.57 2.32
N ILE A 215 -8.52 5.57 3.18
CA ILE A 215 -8.51 6.99 2.80
C ILE A 215 -7.39 7.26 1.79
N TYR A 216 -6.18 6.77 2.06
CA TYR A 216 -5.02 6.91 1.18
C TYR A 216 -5.33 6.36 -0.21
N THR A 217 -5.79 5.11 -0.31
CA THR A 217 -6.14 4.48 -1.59
C THR A 217 -7.26 5.25 -2.30
N ARG A 218 -8.24 5.78 -1.56
CA ARG A 218 -9.30 6.59 -2.16
C ARG A 218 -8.78 7.91 -2.73
N VAL A 219 -7.82 8.54 -2.06
CA VAL A 219 -7.16 9.75 -2.59
C VAL A 219 -6.37 9.42 -3.85
N LEU A 220 -5.66 8.27 -3.90
CA LEU A 220 -4.99 7.82 -5.12
C LEU A 220 -5.99 7.63 -6.28
N GLU A 221 -7.15 7.00 -6.03
CA GLU A 221 -8.20 6.83 -7.02
C GLU A 221 -8.72 8.18 -7.55
N LEU A 222 -8.99 9.14 -6.65
CA LEU A 222 -9.49 10.47 -7.01
C LEU A 222 -8.46 11.25 -7.85
N ARG A 223 -7.16 11.15 -7.52
CA ARG A 223 -6.07 11.76 -8.29
C ARG A 223 -5.97 11.16 -9.68
N ARG A 224 -6.01 9.82 -9.78
CA ARG A 224 -6.02 9.10 -11.07
C ARG A 224 -7.19 9.53 -11.96
N GLN A 225 -8.38 9.68 -11.40
CA GLN A 225 -9.57 10.17 -12.13
C GLN A 225 -9.44 11.61 -12.60
N SER A 226 -8.68 12.43 -11.88
CA SER A 226 -8.49 13.85 -12.19
C SER A 226 -7.31 14.11 -13.14
N GLY A 227 -6.60 13.05 -13.58
CA GLY A 227 -5.41 13.17 -14.43
C GLY A 227 -4.22 13.82 -13.72
N ILE A 228 -4.27 13.94 -12.40
CA ILE A 228 -3.14 14.45 -11.60
C ILE A 228 -2.15 13.31 -11.47
N THR A 229 -0.96 13.50 -12.05
CA THR A 229 0.15 12.57 -11.88
C THR A 229 0.65 12.62 -10.44
N TYR A 230 1.10 11.46 -9.95
CA TYR A 230 1.66 11.32 -8.61
C TYR A 230 2.81 12.32 -8.40
N ASP A 231 2.60 13.33 -7.57
CA ASP A 231 3.72 13.90 -6.80
C ASP A 231 3.99 12.92 -5.66
N ASP A 232 5.25 12.54 -5.49
CA ASP A 232 5.74 11.52 -4.53
C ASP A 232 5.56 11.94 -3.05
N ASP A 233 4.97 13.11 -2.78
CA ASP A 233 4.84 13.64 -1.43
C ASP A 233 3.63 13.09 -0.66
N PHE A 234 2.56 12.65 -1.35
CA PHE A 234 1.38 12.13 -0.66
C PHE A 234 1.55 10.67 -0.24
N ASN A 235 1.45 10.43 1.06
CA ASN A 235 1.66 9.14 1.68
C ASN A 235 0.70 8.93 2.86
N LEU A 236 0.83 7.82 3.59
CA LEU A 236 -0.05 7.50 4.72
C LEU A 236 0.06 8.50 5.88
N ASP A 237 1.16 9.24 5.97
CA ASP A 237 1.42 10.21 7.03
C ASP A 237 0.98 11.63 6.62
N SER A 238 0.43 11.83 5.41
CA SER A 238 -0.06 13.12 4.93
C SER A 238 -1.39 13.58 5.58
N PHE A 239 -1.89 12.84 6.55
CA PHE A 239 -3.02 13.17 7.40
C PHE A 239 -2.95 12.34 8.68
N VAL A 240 -3.67 12.77 9.71
CA VAL A 240 -3.68 12.10 11.02
C VAL A 240 -5.10 11.66 11.37
N ILE A 241 -5.22 10.49 12.00
CA ILE A 241 -6.47 10.04 12.62
C ILE A 241 -6.39 10.39 14.10
N GLY A 242 -7.27 11.27 14.58
CA GLY A 242 -7.31 11.60 16.01
C GLY A 242 -7.88 10.46 16.84
N ASP A 243 -7.44 10.34 18.11
CA ASP A 243 -7.79 9.25 19.03
C ASP A 243 -9.31 8.99 19.17
N GLY A 244 -10.12 10.04 19.08
CA GLY A 244 -11.58 9.95 19.21
C GLY A 244 -12.32 9.64 17.89
N PHE A 245 -11.62 9.65 16.75
CA PHE A 245 -12.25 9.70 15.45
C PHE A 245 -12.99 8.41 15.12
N ILE A 246 -12.33 7.26 15.25
CA ILE A 246 -12.91 5.95 14.95
C ILE A 246 -14.15 5.69 15.83
N ASN A 247 -14.07 6.03 17.11
CA ASN A 247 -15.22 5.88 18.01
C ASN A 247 -16.40 6.75 17.57
N SER A 248 -16.14 8.00 17.17
CA SER A 248 -17.18 8.91 16.67
C SER A 248 -17.78 8.44 15.34
N LEU A 249 -16.97 7.82 14.49
CA LEU A 249 -17.34 7.24 13.19
C LEU A 249 -18.47 6.22 13.36
N TYR A 250 -18.27 5.22 14.21
CA TYR A 250 -19.28 4.18 14.47
C TYR A 250 -20.45 4.70 15.30
N ALA A 251 -20.19 5.55 16.31
CA ALA A 251 -21.26 6.14 17.13
C ALA A 251 -22.30 6.92 16.30
N ASN A 252 -21.89 7.44 15.14
CA ASN A 252 -22.73 8.27 14.26
C ASN A 252 -23.11 7.57 12.94
N GLN A 253 -23.06 6.23 12.88
CA GLN A 253 -23.41 5.46 11.67
C GLN A 253 -22.61 5.88 10.42
N CYS A 254 -21.39 6.37 10.62
CA CYS A 254 -20.47 6.84 9.57
C CYS A 254 -19.39 5.81 9.25
N GLY A 255 -19.42 4.64 9.89
CA GLY A 255 -18.51 3.54 9.65
C GLY A 255 -18.82 2.74 8.39
N PRO A 256 -17.98 1.74 8.08
CA PRO A 256 -18.18 0.85 6.95
C PRO A 256 -19.54 0.16 6.99
N ASN A 257 -20.23 0.12 5.84
CA ASN A 257 -21.56 -0.46 5.68
C ASN A 257 -22.67 0.19 6.54
N GLU A 258 -22.40 1.31 7.21
CA GLU A 258 -23.41 2.05 7.96
C GLU A 258 -24.10 3.12 7.11
N ARG A 259 -25.21 3.66 7.63
CA ARG A 259 -26.13 4.54 6.90
C ARG A 259 -25.47 5.74 6.22
N PHE A 260 -24.48 6.36 6.87
CA PHE A 260 -23.76 7.51 6.38
C PHE A 260 -22.32 7.19 5.96
N GLY A 261 -21.92 5.92 6.01
CA GLY A 261 -20.53 5.49 5.78
C GLY A 261 -19.97 5.93 4.45
N SER A 262 -20.69 5.67 3.35
CA SER A 262 -20.24 6.07 2.01
C SER A 262 -20.12 7.60 1.85
N ALA A 263 -21.06 8.36 2.43
CA ALA A 263 -21.03 9.81 2.40
C ALA A 263 -19.87 10.38 3.23
N CYS A 264 -19.60 9.79 4.40
CA CYS A 264 -18.49 10.15 5.26
C CYS A 264 -17.15 9.87 4.58
N PHE A 265 -16.98 8.67 4.03
CA PHE A 265 -15.77 8.26 3.33
C PHE A 265 -15.44 9.14 2.12
N ASP A 266 -16.45 9.49 1.30
CA ASP A 266 -16.30 10.44 0.18
C ASP A 266 -15.94 11.85 0.68
N ALA A 267 -16.56 12.33 1.76
CA ALA A 267 -16.29 13.66 2.32
C ALA A 267 -14.85 13.76 2.87
N ILE A 268 -14.39 12.76 3.63
CA ILE A 268 -13.02 12.69 4.17
C ILE A 268 -12.02 12.66 3.02
N SER A 269 -12.20 11.72 2.08
CA SER A 269 -11.21 11.52 1.02
C SER A 269 -11.08 12.73 0.10
N ARG A 270 -12.20 13.40 -0.21
CA ARG A 270 -12.21 14.65 -0.98
C ARG A 270 -11.58 15.82 -0.23
N LEU A 271 -11.76 15.89 1.09
CA LEU A 271 -11.09 16.88 1.92
C LEU A 271 -9.57 16.68 1.86
N ILE A 272 -9.09 15.46 2.12
CA ILE A 272 -7.66 15.13 2.12
C ILE A 272 -7.06 15.28 0.71
N SER A 273 -7.81 14.98 -0.35
CA SER A 273 -7.35 15.21 -1.73
C SER A 273 -7.35 16.69 -2.16
N GLY A 274 -7.71 17.64 -1.30
CA GLY A 274 -7.74 19.07 -1.61
C GLY A 274 -8.93 19.51 -2.48
N SER A 275 -9.94 18.66 -2.65
CA SER A 275 -11.14 18.93 -3.48
C SER A 275 -12.43 18.69 -2.68
N PRO A 276 -12.60 19.36 -1.52
CA PRO A 276 -13.66 19.06 -0.57
C PRO A 276 -15.04 19.21 -1.22
N LYS A 277 -15.92 18.24 -0.95
CA LYS A 277 -17.30 18.22 -1.47
C LYS A 277 -18.11 19.45 -1.03
N GLU A 278 -17.87 19.89 0.21
CA GLU A 278 -18.49 21.05 0.82
C GLU A 278 -17.41 21.94 1.43
N ALA A 279 -17.63 23.25 1.40
CA ALA A 279 -16.65 24.21 1.90
C ALA A 279 -16.36 24.02 3.41
N LEU A 280 -15.08 24.09 3.78
CA LEU A 280 -14.69 24.13 5.18
C LEU A 280 -15.17 25.44 5.81
N SER A 281 -15.79 25.32 6.97
CA SER A 281 -16.18 26.43 7.81
C SER A 281 -15.37 26.41 9.09
N VAL A 282 -14.95 27.58 9.57
CA VAL A 282 -14.28 27.71 10.87
C VAL A 282 -15.18 27.16 11.99
N PHE A 283 -14.60 26.36 12.89
CA PHE A 283 -15.26 25.95 14.11
C PHE A 283 -14.88 26.89 15.25
N ARG A 284 -15.89 27.52 15.85
CA ARG A 284 -15.73 28.59 16.85
C ARG A 284 -16.01 28.08 18.25
N VAL A 285 -15.44 28.74 19.25
CA VAL A 285 -15.65 28.43 20.67
C VAL A 285 -17.13 28.57 21.07
N SER A 286 -17.86 29.48 20.43
CA SER A 286 -19.31 29.64 20.61
C SER A 286 -20.03 29.86 19.27
N SER A 287 -21.36 29.90 19.31
CA SER A 287 -22.22 30.16 18.15
C SER A 287 -22.24 31.63 17.72
N GLU A 288 -21.59 32.53 18.46
CA GLU A 288 -21.56 33.96 18.14
C GLU A 288 -20.72 34.24 16.89
N LYS A 289 -21.19 35.19 16.08
CA LYS A 289 -20.56 35.51 14.79
C LYS A 289 -19.11 35.99 14.92
N ASN A 290 -18.77 36.61 16.04
CA ASN A 290 -17.46 37.18 16.34
C ASN A 290 -16.63 36.30 17.28
N ALA A 291 -17.10 35.10 17.63
CA ALA A 291 -16.36 34.21 18.51
C ALA A 291 -15.03 33.81 17.88
N ALA A 292 -14.00 33.68 18.73
CA ALA A 292 -12.72 33.17 18.30
C ALA A 292 -12.86 31.76 17.69
N GLN A 293 -12.01 31.47 16.71
CA GLN A 293 -11.82 30.10 16.24
C GLN A 293 -11.30 29.25 17.40
N ARG A 294 -11.77 28.00 17.49
CA ARG A 294 -11.20 27.04 18.44
C ARG A 294 -9.80 26.64 17.96
N THR A 295 -8.85 26.59 18.88
CA THR A 295 -7.44 26.29 18.61
C THR A 295 -6.89 25.31 19.64
N ARG A 296 -5.99 24.42 19.21
CA ARG A 296 -5.17 23.57 20.08
C ARG A 296 -3.71 23.87 19.80
N GLY A 297 -3.06 24.67 20.66
CA GLY A 297 -1.75 25.22 20.32
C GLY A 297 -1.79 26.07 19.05
N LEU A 298 -1.11 25.63 17.99
CA LEU A 298 -1.11 26.27 16.67
C LEU A 298 -2.17 25.68 15.71
N ASP A 299 -2.84 24.60 16.10
CA ASP A 299 -3.81 23.91 15.27
C ASP A 299 -5.11 24.71 15.19
N LEU A 300 -5.73 24.71 14.01
CA LEU A 300 -6.94 25.49 13.73
C LEU A 300 -8.15 24.57 13.47
N ALA A 301 -9.22 24.76 14.23
CA ALA A 301 -10.40 23.90 14.12
C ALA A 301 -11.30 24.29 12.93
N PHE A 302 -11.63 23.30 12.10
CA PHE A 302 -12.57 23.43 10.99
C PHE A 302 -13.67 22.37 11.05
N ARG A 303 -14.76 22.64 10.32
CA ARG A 303 -15.83 21.69 10.09
C ARG A 303 -16.29 21.71 8.64
N THR A 304 -16.75 20.57 8.15
CA THR A 304 -17.44 20.48 6.86
C THR A 304 -18.66 19.56 6.96
N HIS A 305 -19.61 19.72 6.06
CA HIS A 305 -20.82 18.92 6.02
C HIS A 305 -20.55 17.57 5.36
N VAL A 306 -20.97 16.49 6.02
CA VAL A 306 -21.02 15.14 5.42
C VAL A 306 -22.37 14.93 4.75
N THR A 307 -23.45 15.35 5.41
CA THR A 307 -24.82 15.27 4.87
C THR A 307 -25.52 16.63 4.89
N LYS A 308 -26.45 16.82 3.94
CA LYS A 308 -27.32 18.01 3.82
C LYS A 308 -28.76 17.78 4.34
N GLY A 309 -29.04 16.57 4.85
CA GLY A 309 -30.37 16.15 5.32
C GLY A 309 -30.63 16.44 6.80
N SER A 310 -31.71 15.86 7.34
CA SER A 310 -32.24 16.11 8.69
C SER A 310 -31.24 15.88 9.83
N GLU A 311 -30.30 14.93 9.68
CA GLU A 311 -29.35 14.59 10.74
C GLU A 311 -28.10 15.48 10.75
N GLY A 312 -27.87 16.28 9.69
CA GLY A 312 -26.85 17.34 9.68
C GLY A 312 -25.46 16.90 10.12
N ILE A 313 -25.00 15.72 9.68
CA ILE A 313 -23.71 15.14 10.06
C ILE A 313 -22.57 16.03 9.54
N ARG A 314 -21.57 16.25 10.39
CA ARG A 314 -20.40 17.07 10.09
C ARG A 314 -19.12 16.35 10.47
N LEU A 315 -18.10 16.57 9.65
CA LEU A 315 -16.73 16.18 9.90
C LEU A 315 -16.00 17.37 10.54
N MET A 316 -15.29 17.09 11.62
CA MET A 316 -14.46 18.03 12.36
C MET A 316 -12.99 17.69 12.15
N VAL A 317 -12.18 18.69 11.84
CA VAL A 317 -10.75 18.51 11.60
C VAL A 317 -9.92 19.60 12.26
N TRP A 318 -8.70 19.25 12.64
CA TRP A 318 -7.66 20.24 12.89
C TRP A 318 -6.84 20.44 11.62
N ALA A 319 -6.60 21.69 11.24
CA ALA A 319 -5.55 22.02 10.28
C ALA A 319 -4.25 22.22 11.07
N LEU A 320 -3.25 21.40 10.76
CA LEU A 320 -1.94 21.42 11.41
C LEU A 320 -1.04 22.50 10.79
N PRO A 321 -0.02 23.00 11.52
CA PRO A 321 0.93 23.99 10.98
C PRO A 321 1.71 23.50 9.74
N THR A 322 1.83 22.18 9.58
CA THR A 322 2.44 21.51 8.42
C THR A 322 1.59 21.61 7.16
N GLY A 323 0.31 21.99 7.28
CA GLY A 323 -0.66 22.02 6.18
C GLY A 323 -1.51 20.75 6.05
N GLU A 324 -1.24 19.74 6.89
CA GLU A 324 -2.00 18.49 6.95
C GLU A 324 -3.27 18.64 7.80
N TYR A 325 -4.17 17.66 7.69
CA TYR A 325 -5.37 17.59 8.52
C TYR A 325 -5.32 16.42 9.50
N GLU A 326 -5.72 16.67 10.74
CA GLU A 326 -6.12 15.62 11.68
C GLU A 326 -7.64 15.47 11.66
N LEU A 327 -8.11 14.25 11.38
CA LEU A 327 -9.52 13.89 11.48
C LEU A 327 -9.87 13.72 12.96
N ALA A 328 -10.58 14.68 13.54
CA ALA A 328 -10.79 14.73 14.98
C ALA A 328 -12.10 14.05 15.42
N ASN A 329 -13.20 14.33 14.71
CA ASN A 329 -14.52 13.80 15.06
C ASN A 329 -15.47 13.82 13.85
N VAL A 330 -16.42 12.90 13.82
CA VAL A 330 -17.62 12.99 12.97
C VAL A 330 -18.87 12.80 13.81
N GLY A 331 -19.89 13.63 13.58
CA GLY A 331 -21.17 13.42 14.23
C GLY A 331 -22.24 14.44 13.91
N ASN A 332 -23.38 14.31 14.59
CA ASN A 332 -24.48 15.26 14.44
C ASN A 332 -24.03 16.67 14.85
N LYS A 333 -24.64 17.71 14.28
CA LYS A 333 -24.40 19.12 14.59
C LYS A 333 -24.35 19.43 16.10
N PHE A 334 -25.07 18.69 16.93
CA PHE A 334 -25.13 18.89 18.39
C PHE A 334 -24.12 18.06 19.18
N GLU A 335 -23.43 17.12 18.54
CA GLU A 335 -22.48 16.19 19.17
C GLU A 335 -21.03 16.48 18.76
N LEU A 336 -20.80 17.63 18.11
CA LEU A 336 -19.49 18.04 17.63
C LEU A 336 -18.57 18.34 18.82
N ASN A 337 -17.65 17.43 19.08
CA ASN A 337 -16.58 17.63 20.03
C ASN A 337 -15.24 17.56 19.31
N ILE A 338 -14.34 18.47 19.65
CA ILE A 338 -12.94 18.34 19.32
C ILE A 338 -12.21 18.45 20.65
N GLN A 339 -11.52 17.37 21.02
CA GLN A 339 -10.71 17.32 22.24
C GLN A 339 -9.48 18.21 22.07
N ASP A 340 -9.17 18.96 23.14
CA ASP A 340 -7.98 19.81 23.24
C ASP A 340 -6.69 18.99 23.38
#